data_AF-A0A1Y2E6P0-F1
#
_entry.id   AF-A0A1Y2E6P0-F1
#
_cell.length_a   1.000
_cell.length_b   1.000
_cell.length_c   1.000
_cell.angle_alpha   90.00
_cell.angle_beta   90.00
_cell.angle_gamma   90.00
#
_symmetry.space_group_name_H-M   'P 1'
#
loop_
_entity.id
_entity.type
_entity.pdbx_description
1 polymer ?
#
loop_
_entity_poly.entity_id
_entity_poly.type
_entity_poly.pdbx_seq_one_letter_code
_entity_poly.pdbx_strand_id
1 'polypeptide(L)'
;MAPESYKSNWTSKSKMTAQERDDSNTKTTHPTPLALFSYIPLSPNLISQVPKYMSYSFYGSFDANILSTSAASFVESNSNANSESIKPVIHNFLTLSRDYCRSSAKPQDRSQITHSCWLCIRMGPPTDEWKVPRWHRDGRMFECSCSSTPEGVRRPHSKYAMVIIGTATRVLAPSSYVDDVLQSVKRSNEDRGRSEIAEKIAGCEEVAMERGQIIRFSWGQKDSPVHSEPDSTGEHRVFVSVLYGSEDEIRDMCKLRRVQYVRSEIWEA
;
A
#
# COMPACT_ATOMS: atom_id res chain seq x y z
N MET A 1 51.11 -67.40 13.24
CA MET A 1 51.07 -66.95 14.65
C MET A 1 50.04 -65.83 14.73
N ALA A 2 49.11 -65.95 15.69
CA ALA A 2 47.84 -65.23 15.89
C ALA A 2 47.96 -63.70 16.14
N PRO A 3 46.87 -62.91 16.28
CA PRO A 3 45.55 -62.89 15.58
C PRO A 3 44.94 -61.47 15.31
N GLU A 4 43.74 -61.45 14.71
CA GLU A 4 42.55 -60.57 14.95
C GLU A 4 42.68 -59.04 14.90
N SER A 5 42.06 -58.36 13.93
CA SER A 5 40.70 -57.76 13.97
C SER A 5 40.88 -56.29 13.48
N TYR A 6 39.99 -55.53 12.85
CA TYR A 6 38.56 -55.55 12.58
C TYR A 6 38.37 -54.57 11.39
N LYS A 7 37.49 -54.89 10.44
CA LYS A 7 37.02 -53.93 9.41
C LYS A 7 35.96 -53.02 10.05
N SER A 8 36.00 -51.70 9.82
CA SER A 8 34.80 -50.86 9.99
C SER A 8 34.81 -49.59 9.16
N ASN A 9 33.93 -49.60 8.15
CA ASN A 9 33.08 -48.53 7.61
C ASN A 9 33.32 -47.09 8.11
N TRP A 10 33.73 -46.23 7.17
CA TRP A 10 33.53 -44.78 7.24
C TRP A 10 32.09 -44.44 6.83
N THR A 11 31.20 -44.38 7.82
CA THR A 11 29.97 -43.58 7.76
C THR A 11 29.72 -42.98 9.13
N SER A 12 29.81 -41.65 9.24
CA SER A 12 29.08 -40.90 10.27
C SER A 12 28.92 -39.44 9.90
N LYS A 13 27.66 -39.12 9.63
CA LYS A 13 27.02 -37.80 9.72
C LYS A 13 27.61 -37.01 10.91
N SER A 14 28.08 -35.79 10.65
CA SER A 14 28.34 -34.83 11.71
C SER A 14 27.03 -34.48 12.41
N LYS A 15 27.02 -34.71 13.72
CA LYS A 15 25.89 -34.52 14.62
C LYS A 15 25.62 -33.04 14.84
N MET A 16 24.36 -32.65 14.60
CA MET A 16 23.66 -31.66 15.40
C MET A 16 23.53 -32.16 16.84
N THR A 17 23.82 -31.30 17.82
CA THR A 17 23.24 -31.28 19.18
C THR A 17 23.35 -29.85 19.70
N ALA A 18 22.24 -29.13 19.83
CA ALA A 18 21.42 -28.95 21.05
C ALA A 18 21.73 -27.55 21.63
N GLN A 19 20.92 -26.53 21.39
CA GLN A 19 19.62 -26.24 22.00
C GLN A 19 19.72 -25.88 23.50
N GLU A 20 20.01 -24.60 23.75
CA GLU A 20 19.42 -23.81 24.83
C GLU A 20 18.53 -22.78 24.10
N ARG A 21 17.23 -23.05 23.98
CA ARG A 21 16.17 -22.61 24.89
C ARG A 21 16.29 -21.12 25.21
N ASP A 22 15.58 -20.33 24.43
CA ASP A 22 15.00 -19.10 24.93
C ASP A 22 13.55 -19.03 24.43
N ASP A 23 12.68 -19.38 25.37
CA ASP A 23 11.29 -19.02 25.56
C ASP A 23 10.38 -18.73 24.36
N SER A 24 9.35 -19.58 24.29
CA SER A 24 8.03 -19.25 23.77
C SER A 24 7.57 -17.88 24.27
N ASN A 25 7.79 -16.84 23.47
CA ASN A 25 7.06 -15.61 23.57
C ASN A 25 6.58 -15.24 22.17
N THR A 26 5.29 -15.40 21.93
CA THR A 26 4.57 -14.97 20.74
C THR A 26 4.73 -13.47 20.54
N LYS A 27 5.85 -13.05 19.93
CA LYS A 27 5.99 -11.71 19.35
C LYS A 27 5.13 -11.68 18.10
N THR A 28 3.88 -11.27 18.25
CA THR A 28 3.07 -10.74 17.16
C THR A 28 3.84 -9.57 16.54
N THR A 29 4.64 -9.85 15.51
CA THR A 29 5.38 -8.83 14.79
C THR A 29 4.39 -7.96 14.03
N HIS A 30 4.14 -6.76 14.53
CA HIS A 30 3.40 -5.76 13.80
C HIS A 30 4.06 -5.54 12.43
N PRO A 31 3.33 -5.60 11.30
CA PRO A 31 3.95 -5.36 10.00
C PRO A 31 4.48 -3.92 9.92
N THR A 32 5.70 -3.80 9.42
CA THR A 32 6.47 -2.55 9.32
C THR A 32 5.64 -1.45 8.67
N PRO A 33 5.69 -0.18 9.13
CA PRO A 33 4.82 0.90 8.64
C PRO A 33 4.85 1.11 7.13
N LEU A 34 5.94 0.74 6.48
CA LEU A 34 6.15 0.72 5.04
C LEU A 34 6.55 -0.69 4.59
N ALA A 35 6.06 -1.13 3.44
CA ALA A 35 6.58 -2.28 2.73
C ALA A 35 6.45 -2.05 1.22
N LEU A 36 7.49 -2.44 0.48
CA LEU A 36 7.43 -2.65 -0.96
C LEU A 36 7.31 -4.15 -1.20
N PHE A 37 6.32 -4.57 -1.96
CA PHE A 37 6.10 -5.99 -2.20
C PHE A 37 5.50 -6.22 -3.57
N SER A 38 5.81 -7.40 -4.13
CA SER A 38 5.36 -7.82 -5.45
C SER A 38 5.71 -6.84 -6.58
N TYR A 39 5.65 -7.34 -7.79
CA TYR A 39 5.90 -6.57 -8.98
C TYR A 39 4.89 -7.02 -10.02
N ILE A 40 4.16 -6.07 -10.60
CA ILE A 40 3.29 -6.35 -11.73
C ILE A 40 4.03 -5.89 -12.98
N PRO A 41 4.41 -6.80 -13.89
CA PRO A 41 4.97 -6.41 -15.18
C PRO A 41 3.97 -5.56 -15.94
N LEU A 42 4.35 -4.33 -16.24
CA LEU A 42 3.53 -3.40 -16.99
C LEU A 42 4.07 -3.29 -18.41
N SER A 43 3.25 -3.63 -19.40
CA SER A 43 3.62 -3.48 -20.79
C SER A 43 4.02 -2.02 -21.11
N PRO A 44 5.00 -1.81 -21.99
CA PRO A 44 5.22 -0.50 -22.59
C PRO A 44 3.95 -0.03 -23.29
N ASN A 45 3.67 1.27 -23.28
CA ASN A 45 2.55 1.89 -23.99
C ASN A 45 1.14 1.41 -23.58
N LEU A 46 0.99 0.86 -22.37
CA LEU A 46 -0.32 0.46 -21.83
C LEU A 46 -1.32 1.64 -21.85
N ILE A 47 -0.79 2.84 -21.62
CA ILE A 47 -1.48 4.13 -21.70
C ILE A 47 -0.43 5.12 -22.21
N SER A 48 -0.76 5.95 -23.20
CA SER A 48 0.14 7.02 -23.66
C SER A 48 -0.49 8.41 -23.64
N GLN A 49 -1.81 8.51 -23.44
CA GLN A 49 -2.51 9.78 -23.34
C GLN A 49 -3.55 9.75 -22.23
N VAL A 50 -3.53 10.79 -21.40
CA VAL A 50 -4.58 11.12 -20.42
C VAL A 50 -4.95 12.58 -20.64
N PRO A 51 -6.09 12.89 -21.30
CA PRO A 51 -6.40 14.23 -21.80
C PRO A 51 -6.79 15.23 -20.71
N LYS A 52 -7.30 14.76 -19.58
CA LYS A 52 -7.78 15.60 -18.47
C LYS A 52 -7.57 14.90 -17.13
N TYR A 53 -7.56 15.69 -16.07
CA TYR A 53 -7.59 15.15 -14.72
C TYR A 53 -8.93 14.46 -14.45
N MET A 54 -8.89 13.21 -14.00
CA MET A 54 -10.07 12.44 -13.63
C MET A 54 -9.79 11.61 -12.38
N SER A 55 -10.84 11.38 -11.60
CA SER A 55 -10.78 10.52 -10.43
C SER A 55 -11.92 9.52 -10.40
N TYR A 56 -11.59 8.28 -10.09
CA TYR A 56 -12.53 7.22 -9.73
C TYR A 56 -12.43 6.99 -8.22
N SER A 57 -13.58 6.78 -7.56
CA SER A 57 -13.62 6.41 -6.15
C SER A 57 -14.81 5.49 -5.89
N PHE A 58 -14.49 4.26 -5.47
CA PHE A 58 -15.45 3.26 -5.08
C PHE A 58 -15.32 2.99 -3.58
N TYR A 59 -16.44 2.92 -2.86
CA TYR A 59 -16.51 2.57 -1.45
C TYR A 59 -17.54 1.47 -1.27
N GLY A 60 -17.12 0.25 -0.95
CA GLY A 60 -18.07 -0.84 -0.99
C GLY A 60 -17.50 -2.23 -0.78
N SER A 61 -18.34 -3.24 -1.00
CA SER A 61 -17.96 -4.65 -0.90
C SER A 61 -16.86 -4.98 -1.91
N PHE A 62 -15.86 -5.74 -1.47
CA PHE A 62 -14.72 -6.09 -2.32
C PHE A 62 -15.03 -7.30 -3.20
N ASP A 63 -14.93 -7.09 -4.51
CA ASP A 63 -14.87 -8.16 -5.52
C ASP A 63 -13.82 -7.78 -6.57
N ALA A 64 -12.75 -8.56 -6.69
CA ALA A 64 -11.64 -8.23 -7.58
C ALA A 64 -12.04 -8.21 -9.07
N ASN A 65 -13.00 -9.05 -9.48
CA ASN A 65 -13.44 -9.16 -10.87
C ASN A 65 -14.33 -7.98 -11.26
N ILE A 66 -15.31 -7.66 -10.42
CA ILE A 66 -16.23 -6.53 -10.64
C ILE A 66 -15.45 -5.21 -10.60
N LEU A 67 -14.61 -5.03 -9.57
CA LEU A 67 -13.84 -3.80 -9.39
C LEU A 67 -12.81 -3.59 -10.50
N SER A 68 -12.07 -4.63 -10.90
CA SER A 68 -11.12 -4.50 -12.01
C SER A 68 -11.80 -4.19 -13.34
N THR A 69 -13.00 -4.71 -13.58
CA THR A 69 -13.79 -4.42 -14.78
C THR A 69 -14.26 -2.96 -14.79
N SER A 70 -14.90 -2.50 -13.71
CA SER A 70 -15.34 -1.10 -13.56
C SER A 70 -14.17 -0.12 -13.65
N ALA A 71 -13.06 -0.42 -12.97
CA ALA A 71 -11.87 0.40 -12.99
C ALA A 71 -11.20 0.47 -14.37
N ALA A 72 -11.13 -0.65 -15.10
CA ALA A 72 -10.56 -0.67 -16.45
C ALA A 72 -11.44 0.12 -17.43
N SER A 73 -12.76 0.00 -17.34
CA SER A 73 -13.70 0.79 -18.15
C SER A 73 -13.58 2.28 -17.86
N PHE A 74 -13.42 2.68 -16.60
CA PHE A 74 -13.12 4.07 -16.23
C PHE A 74 -11.81 4.56 -16.88
N VAL A 75 -10.76 3.74 -16.85
CA VAL A 75 -9.46 4.10 -17.43
C VAL A 75 -9.57 4.26 -18.95
N GLU A 76 -10.18 3.29 -19.64
CA GLU A 76 -10.43 3.34 -21.09
C GLU A 76 -11.26 4.56 -21.49
N SER A 77 -12.35 4.85 -20.78
CA SER A 77 -13.23 6.00 -21.07
C SER A 77 -12.55 7.37 -20.91
N ASN A 78 -11.39 7.42 -20.24
CA ASN A 78 -10.70 8.67 -19.89
C ASN A 78 -9.22 8.67 -20.34
N SER A 79 -8.83 7.76 -21.22
CA SER A 79 -7.48 7.69 -21.79
C SER A 79 -7.51 7.00 -23.15
N ASN A 80 -6.35 6.65 -23.71
CA ASN A 80 -6.26 5.80 -24.89
C ASN A 80 -5.96 4.33 -24.58
N ALA A 81 -6.17 3.92 -23.32
CA ALA A 81 -5.92 2.55 -22.89
C ALA A 81 -6.96 1.57 -23.48
N ASN A 82 -6.57 0.31 -23.65
CA ASN A 82 -7.49 -0.80 -23.92
C ASN A 82 -7.88 -1.46 -22.58
N SER A 83 -9.18 -1.53 -22.27
CA SER A 83 -9.66 -2.13 -21.02
C SER A 83 -9.28 -3.60 -20.84
N GLU A 84 -9.16 -4.39 -21.91
CA GLU A 84 -8.71 -5.78 -21.87
C GLU A 84 -7.25 -5.91 -21.41
N SER A 85 -6.43 -4.89 -21.68
CA SER A 85 -5.03 -4.84 -21.23
C SER A 85 -4.89 -4.28 -19.82
N ILE A 86 -5.76 -3.35 -19.42
CA ILE A 86 -5.75 -2.72 -18.09
C ILE A 86 -6.36 -3.62 -17.02
N LYS A 87 -7.46 -4.32 -17.34
CA LYS A 87 -8.20 -5.14 -16.38
C LYS A 87 -7.31 -6.18 -15.66
N PRO A 88 -6.45 -6.96 -16.35
CA PRO A 88 -5.57 -7.91 -15.67
C PRO A 88 -4.57 -7.23 -14.71
N VAL A 89 -4.06 -6.04 -15.07
CA VAL A 89 -3.14 -5.27 -14.22
C VAL A 89 -3.83 -4.85 -12.92
N ILE A 90 -5.03 -4.27 -13.02
CA ILE A 90 -5.81 -3.85 -11.83
C ILE A 90 -6.26 -5.07 -11.02
N HIS A 91 -6.73 -6.14 -11.67
CA HIS A 91 -7.11 -7.37 -11.00
C HIS A 91 -5.96 -7.97 -10.19
N ASN A 92 -4.76 -8.04 -10.77
CA ASN A 92 -3.56 -8.53 -10.10
C ASN A 92 -3.19 -7.64 -8.90
N PHE A 93 -3.24 -6.31 -9.07
CA PHE A 93 -3.02 -5.38 -7.97
C PHE A 93 -3.99 -5.61 -6.80
N LEU A 94 -5.29 -5.72 -7.08
CA LEU A 94 -6.32 -5.95 -6.07
C LEU A 94 -6.16 -7.32 -5.38
N THR A 95 -5.77 -8.36 -6.13
CA THR A 95 -5.57 -9.70 -5.58
C THR A 95 -4.32 -9.74 -4.69
N LEU A 96 -3.17 -9.26 -5.19
CA LEU A 96 -1.90 -9.25 -4.46
C LEU A 96 -1.99 -8.41 -3.19
N SER A 97 -2.59 -7.22 -3.26
CA SER A 97 -2.73 -6.34 -2.09
C SER A 97 -3.70 -6.90 -1.03
N ARG A 98 -4.81 -7.52 -1.44
CA ARG A 98 -5.71 -8.23 -0.53
C ARG A 98 -5.01 -9.39 0.16
N ASP A 99 -4.30 -10.21 -0.61
CA ASP A 99 -3.64 -11.40 -0.07
C ASP A 99 -2.50 -11.01 0.89
N TYR A 100 -1.77 -9.93 0.58
CA TYR A 100 -0.82 -9.32 1.50
C TYR A 100 -1.49 -8.79 2.77
N CYS A 101 -2.66 -8.14 2.66
CA CYS A 101 -3.42 -7.69 3.83
C CYS A 101 -3.78 -8.86 4.76
N ARG A 102 -4.24 -9.97 4.17
CA ARG A 102 -4.66 -11.19 4.89
C ARG A 102 -3.50 -11.99 5.48
N SER A 103 -2.30 -11.92 4.90
CA SER A 103 -1.14 -12.69 5.39
C SER A 103 -0.75 -12.31 6.82
N SER A 104 -0.96 -11.04 7.19
CA SER A 104 -0.69 -10.50 8.53
C SER A 104 -1.80 -10.71 9.56
N ALA A 105 -2.95 -11.29 9.15
CA ALA A 105 -4.13 -11.40 9.98
C ALA A 105 -4.37 -12.82 10.49
N LYS A 106 -4.96 -12.92 11.69
CA LYS A 106 -5.43 -14.20 12.25
C LYS A 106 -6.45 -14.82 11.27
N PRO A 107 -6.45 -16.15 11.06
CA PRO A 107 -7.30 -16.80 10.05
C PRO A 107 -8.78 -16.40 10.12
N GLN A 108 -9.33 -16.27 11.33
CA GLN A 108 -10.72 -15.88 11.56
C GLN A 108 -11.06 -14.45 11.11
N ASP A 109 -10.09 -13.55 11.09
CA ASP A 109 -10.31 -12.13 10.78
C ASP A 109 -10.16 -11.84 9.28
N ARG A 110 -9.48 -12.72 8.53
CA ARG A 110 -9.05 -12.49 7.13
C ARG A 110 -10.19 -12.05 6.20
N SER A 111 -11.37 -12.65 6.36
CA SER A 111 -12.54 -12.31 5.54
C SER A 111 -13.10 -10.94 5.90
N GLN A 112 -13.17 -10.63 7.20
CA GLN A 112 -13.71 -9.36 7.69
C GLN A 112 -12.80 -8.18 7.33
N ILE A 113 -11.48 -8.32 7.49
CA ILE A 113 -10.54 -7.20 7.31
C ILE A 113 -10.39 -6.72 5.86
N THR A 114 -10.83 -7.53 4.90
CA THR A 114 -10.87 -7.20 3.48
C THR A 114 -12.26 -7.41 2.88
N HIS A 115 -13.31 -7.37 3.72
CA HIS A 115 -14.69 -7.53 3.25
C HIS A 115 -15.07 -6.40 2.29
N SER A 116 -14.66 -5.19 2.63
CA SER A 116 -14.95 -3.97 1.91
C SER A 116 -13.67 -3.23 1.57
N CYS A 117 -13.74 -2.30 0.63
CA CYS A 117 -12.62 -1.47 0.26
C CYS A 117 -13.02 -0.05 -0.14
N TRP A 118 -12.02 0.83 -0.09
CA TRP A 118 -12.00 2.07 -0.83
C TRP A 118 -10.97 1.95 -1.95
N LEU A 119 -11.44 1.84 -3.19
CA LEU A 119 -10.60 1.83 -4.40
C LEU A 119 -10.63 3.24 -5.03
N CYS A 120 -9.46 3.79 -5.28
CA CYS A 120 -9.30 5.09 -5.90
C CYS A 120 -8.33 5.02 -7.09
N ILE A 121 -8.72 5.64 -8.21
CA ILE A 121 -7.83 5.90 -9.35
C ILE A 121 -7.78 7.40 -9.55
N ARG A 122 -6.57 7.93 -9.69
CA ARG A 122 -6.33 9.31 -10.10
C ARG A 122 -5.51 9.29 -11.36
N MET A 123 -5.98 9.97 -12.38
CA MET A 123 -5.29 10.09 -13.65
C MET A 123 -5.22 11.55 -14.08
N GLY A 124 -4.11 11.96 -14.67
CA GLY A 124 -3.97 13.31 -15.18
C GLY A 124 -2.90 13.47 -16.26
N PRO A 125 -3.01 14.56 -17.05
CA PRO A 125 -1.94 15.02 -17.92
C PRO A 125 -0.72 15.51 -17.12
N PRO A 126 0.40 15.79 -17.81
CA PRO A 126 1.50 16.49 -17.19
C PRO A 126 1.03 17.78 -16.50
N THR A 127 1.53 18.03 -15.30
CA THR A 127 1.09 19.15 -14.44
C THR A 127 2.22 19.66 -13.55
N ASP A 128 2.24 20.97 -13.29
CA ASP A 128 3.16 21.63 -12.36
C ASP A 128 2.63 21.73 -10.92
N GLU A 129 1.39 21.28 -10.68
CA GLU A 129 0.74 21.29 -9.36
C GLU A 129 1.60 20.60 -8.28
N TRP A 130 2.38 19.58 -8.69
CA TRP A 130 3.24 18.77 -7.82
C TRP A 130 4.73 19.09 -7.93
N LYS A 131 5.09 20.19 -8.61
CA LYS A 131 6.49 20.62 -8.74
C LYS A 131 7.13 20.87 -7.37
N VAL A 132 6.36 21.43 -6.44
CA VAL A 132 6.72 21.48 -5.02
C VAL A 132 6.06 20.28 -4.31
N PRO A 133 6.84 19.35 -3.75
CA PRO A 133 6.30 18.16 -3.10
C PRO A 133 5.44 18.51 -1.89
N ARG A 134 4.31 17.82 -1.74
CA ARG A 134 3.39 17.98 -0.62
C ARG A 134 3.58 16.84 0.36
N TRP A 135 4.72 16.85 1.04
CA TRP A 135 5.05 15.82 2.03
C TRP A 135 4.03 15.78 3.17
N HIS A 136 3.39 14.62 3.34
CA HIS A 136 2.40 14.43 4.38
C HIS A 136 2.39 12.99 4.92
N ARG A 137 1.67 12.84 6.03
CA ARG A 137 1.24 11.54 6.55
C ARG A 137 -0.26 11.43 6.39
N ASP A 138 -0.70 10.27 5.95
CA ASP A 138 -2.12 9.95 5.95
C ASP A 138 -2.63 9.90 7.40
N GLY A 139 -3.70 10.67 7.66
CA GLY A 139 -4.42 10.64 8.92
C GLY A 139 -5.24 9.37 9.11
N ARG A 140 -6.06 9.33 10.16
CA ARG A 140 -7.03 8.24 10.34
C ARG A 140 -8.10 8.32 9.24
N MET A 141 -8.37 7.19 8.59
CA MET A 141 -9.31 7.11 7.47
C MET A 141 -10.74 6.73 7.90
N PHE A 142 -10.85 6.02 9.03
CA PHE A 142 -12.09 5.71 9.75
C PHE A 142 -11.75 5.47 11.21
N GLU A 143 -12.78 5.44 12.05
CA GLU A 143 -12.65 4.98 13.42
C GLU A 143 -12.53 3.45 13.44
N CYS A 144 -11.54 2.92 14.18
CA CYS A 144 -11.46 1.49 14.46
C CYS A 144 -11.30 1.26 15.97
N SER A 145 -12.05 0.29 16.49
CA SER A 145 -11.90 -0.29 17.83
C SER A 145 -10.64 -1.17 17.98
N CYS A 146 -9.77 -1.21 16.97
CA CYS A 146 -8.47 -1.88 16.96
C CYS A 146 -7.51 -1.40 18.06
N SER A 147 -7.86 -0.31 18.76
CA SER A 147 -7.18 0.22 19.93
C SER A 147 -7.56 -0.49 21.25
N SER A 148 -8.60 -1.33 21.22
CA SER A 148 -9.26 -1.91 22.41
C SER A 148 -9.08 -3.42 22.53
N THR A 149 -8.22 -4.05 21.71
CA THR A 149 -8.01 -5.50 21.84
C THR A 149 -7.32 -5.80 23.18
N PRO A 150 -7.75 -6.85 23.93
CA PRO A 150 -7.15 -7.22 25.22
C PRO A 150 -5.64 -7.46 25.16
N GLU A 151 -5.13 -7.75 23.96
CA GLU A 151 -3.73 -8.06 23.66
C GLU A 151 -2.90 -6.80 23.31
N GLY A 152 -3.51 -5.61 23.24
CA GLY A 152 -2.79 -4.34 22.95
C GLY A 152 -2.21 -4.22 21.54
N VAL A 153 -2.34 -5.26 20.71
CA VAL A 153 -1.82 -5.31 19.34
C VAL A 153 -2.75 -4.50 18.42
N ARG A 154 -2.40 -3.24 18.18
CA ARG A 154 -2.98 -2.44 17.08
C ARG A 154 -2.85 -3.20 15.76
N ARG A 155 -3.98 -3.58 15.15
CA ARG A 155 -4.01 -3.94 13.73
C ARG A 155 -3.55 -2.72 12.92
N PRO A 156 -2.45 -2.79 12.17
CA PRO A 156 -2.02 -1.65 11.37
C PRO A 156 -2.85 -1.59 10.10
N HIS A 157 -3.79 -0.65 10.06
CA HIS A 157 -4.48 -0.34 8.82
C HIS A 157 -3.50 0.22 7.80
N SER A 158 -3.75 -0.13 6.56
CA SER A 158 -2.82 0.11 5.47
C SER A 158 -3.58 0.54 4.23
N LYS A 159 -2.91 1.35 3.43
CA LYS A 159 -3.29 1.63 2.06
C LYS A 159 -2.23 1.02 1.14
N TYR A 160 -2.70 0.49 0.03
CA TYR A 160 -1.89 -0.14 -0.99
C TYR A 160 -1.97 0.72 -2.23
N ALA A 161 -0.86 0.90 -2.92
CA ALA A 161 -0.85 1.71 -4.13
C ALA A 161 0.14 1.21 -5.16
N MET A 162 -0.11 1.59 -6.41
CA MET A 162 0.83 1.44 -7.52
C MET A 162 0.62 2.56 -8.54
N VAL A 163 1.61 2.75 -9.40
CA VAL A 163 1.51 3.64 -10.56
C VAL A 163 1.58 2.80 -11.82
N ILE A 164 0.55 2.90 -12.67
CA ILE A 164 0.47 2.17 -13.95
C ILE A 164 1.34 2.87 -15.01
N ILE A 165 1.26 4.20 -15.08
CA ILE A 165 2.14 5.05 -15.88
C ILE A 165 2.49 6.32 -15.11
N GLY A 166 3.65 6.89 -15.42
CA GLY A 166 4.23 8.04 -14.73
C GLY A 166 5.14 7.66 -13.56
N THR A 167 5.72 8.68 -12.92
CA THR A 167 6.64 8.53 -11.79
C THR A 167 5.92 7.98 -10.56
N ALA A 168 6.65 7.13 -9.83
CA ALA A 168 6.18 6.52 -8.59
C ALA A 168 5.85 7.58 -7.53
N THR A 169 4.98 7.22 -6.59
CA THR A 169 4.78 8.05 -5.39
C THR A 169 6.10 8.17 -4.64
N ARG A 170 6.45 9.38 -4.21
CA ARG A 170 7.66 9.65 -3.45
C ARG A 170 7.43 9.29 -1.99
N VAL A 171 8.37 8.58 -1.37
CA VAL A 171 8.27 8.12 0.01
C VAL A 171 9.61 8.26 0.69
N LEU A 172 9.64 8.94 1.83
CA LEU A 172 10.87 9.09 2.61
C LEU A 172 11.16 7.84 3.42
N ALA A 173 12.44 7.50 3.54
CA ALA A 173 12.90 6.51 4.50
C ALA A 173 12.56 6.97 5.94
N PRO A 174 12.25 6.06 6.88
CA PRO A 174 12.00 6.42 8.27
C PRO A 174 13.15 7.23 8.87
N SER A 175 12.84 8.42 9.41
CA SER A 175 13.84 9.34 9.94
C SER A 175 13.24 10.22 11.04
N SER A 176 13.88 10.26 12.20
CA SER A 176 13.47 11.13 13.31
C SER A 176 13.56 12.61 12.94
N TYR A 177 14.53 12.99 12.10
CA TYR A 177 14.63 14.36 11.58
C TYR A 177 13.38 14.75 10.78
N VAL A 178 12.92 13.85 9.88
CA VAL A 178 11.70 14.06 9.11
C VAL A 178 10.49 14.19 10.06
N ASP A 179 10.42 13.37 11.11
CA ASP A 179 9.36 13.44 12.12
C ASP A 179 9.30 14.78 12.85
N ASP A 180 10.45 15.32 13.22
CA ASP A 180 10.57 16.57 13.93
C ASP A 180 10.22 17.76 13.03
N VAL A 181 10.65 17.75 11.76
CA VAL A 181 10.26 18.76 10.78
C VAL A 181 8.74 18.79 10.60
N LEU A 182 8.10 17.65 10.34
CA LEU A 182 6.64 17.59 10.16
C LEU A 182 5.87 18.06 11.40
N GLN A 183 6.38 17.76 12.61
CA GLN A 183 5.76 18.22 13.86
C GLN A 183 5.93 19.73 14.08
N SER A 184 7.08 20.30 13.71
CA SER A 184 7.36 21.72 13.87
C SER A 184 6.48 22.61 12.98
N VAL A 185 6.20 22.16 11.74
CA VAL A 185 5.50 22.99 10.74
C VAL A 185 3.97 22.87 10.82
N LYS A 186 3.42 21.78 11.38
CA LYS A 186 1.96 21.60 11.63
C LYS A 186 1.30 22.73 12.46
N ARG A 187 2.08 23.64 13.03
CA ARG A 187 1.64 24.82 13.78
C ARG A 187 1.51 26.10 12.93
N SER A 188 1.65 26.02 11.61
CA SER A 188 1.66 27.17 10.68
C SER A 188 0.64 27.02 9.54
N ASN A 189 0.28 28.12 8.86
CA ASN A 189 -0.67 28.15 7.73
C ASN A 189 -0.32 27.13 6.63
N GLU A 190 -1.32 26.46 6.07
CA GLU A 190 -1.17 25.22 5.28
C GLU A 190 -0.24 25.34 4.05
N ASP A 191 -0.32 26.41 3.26
CA ASP A 191 0.50 26.52 2.05
C ASP A 191 1.94 26.95 2.32
N ARG A 192 2.16 27.88 3.26
CA ARG A 192 3.51 28.28 3.66
C ARG A 192 4.24 27.13 4.34
N GLY A 193 3.51 26.33 5.10
CA GLY A 193 4.05 25.12 5.72
C GLY A 193 4.47 24.04 4.73
N ARG A 194 3.79 23.90 3.59
CA ARG A 194 4.16 22.90 2.56
C ARG A 194 5.53 23.19 1.94
N SER A 195 5.75 24.42 1.50
CA SER A 195 7.05 24.83 0.94
C SER A 195 8.17 24.70 1.97
N GLU A 196 7.93 25.11 3.21
CA GLU A 196 8.91 24.99 4.29
C GLU A 196 9.28 23.54 4.59
N ILE A 197 8.31 22.62 4.61
CA ILE A 197 8.58 21.19 4.77
C ILE A 197 9.42 20.68 3.61
N ALA A 198 9.01 21.00 2.36
CA ALA A 198 9.71 20.55 1.15
C ALA A 198 11.17 21.01 1.11
N GLU A 199 11.45 22.25 1.51
CA GLU A 199 12.80 22.80 1.62
C GLU A 199 13.61 22.11 2.73
N LYS A 200 13.04 21.97 3.94
CA LYS A 200 13.75 21.42 5.10
C LYS A 200 14.13 19.95 4.95
N ILE A 201 13.34 19.18 4.21
CA ILE A 201 13.61 17.75 3.99
C ILE A 201 14.12 17.47 2.57
N ALA A 202 14.45 18.51 1.81
CA ALA A 202 15.17 18.36 0.55
C ALA A 202 16.49 17.60 0.80
N GLY A 203 16.72 16.54 0.04
CA GLY A 203 17.90 15.68 0.19
C GLY A 203 17.79 14.58 1.25
N CYS A 204 16.67 14.48 1.96
CA CYS A 204 16.40 13.27 2.75
C CYS A 204 16.26 12.05 1.82
N GLU A 205 16.69 10.89 2.32
CA GLU A 205 16.66 9.65 1.55
C GLU A 205 15.23 9.23 1.23
N GLU A 206 15.00 8.93 -0.05
CA GLU A 206 13.75 8.35 -0.54
C GLU A 206 13.89 6.86 -0.76
N VAL A 207 12.79 6.15 -0.53
CA VAL A 207 12.70 4.73 -0.82
C VAL A 207 12.64 4.55 -2.34
N ALA A 208 13.61 3.82 -2.89
CA ALA A 208 13.63 3.47 -4.29
C ALA A 208 12.44 2.58 -4.65
N MET A 209 11.67 2.97 -5.67
CA MET A 209 10.52 2.23 -6.16
C MET A 209 10.68 1.89 -7.64
N GLU A 210 10.39 0.64 -7.98
CA GLU A 210 10.36 0.17 -9.37
C GLU A 210 8.99 0.39 -10.01
N ARG A 211 8.97 0.54 -11.34
CA ARG A 211 7.71 0.67 -12.10
C ARG A 211 6.86 -0.59 -11.95
N GLY A 212 5.61 -0.45 -11.52
CA GLY A 212 4.72 -1.60 -11.29
C GLY A 212 4.90 -2.30 -9.95
N GLN A 213 5.80 -1.80 -9.09
CA GLN A 213 5.92 -2.27 -7.71
C GLN A 213 4.74 -1.79 -6.86
N ILE A 214 4.24 -2.66 -5.99
CA ILE A 214 3.17 -2.30 -5.06
C ILE A 214 3.79 -1.80 -3.75
N ILE A 215 3.32 -0.64 -3.31
CA ILE A 215 3.66 -0.09 -2.01
C ILE A 215 2.50 -0.30 -1.03
N ARG A 216 2.83 -0.71 0.19
CA ARG A 216 1.95 -0.70 1.36
C ARG A 216 2.46 0.34 2.33
N PHE A 217 1.62 1.29 2.71
CA PHE A 217 1.92 2.24 3.78
C PHE A 217 0.79 2.24 4.81
N SER A 218 1.18 2.23 6.08
CA SER A 218 0.26 2.43 7.20
C SER A 218 -0.24 3.88 7.25
N TRP A 219 -1.33 4.10 7.97
CA TRP A 219 -1.89 5.44 8.18
C TRP A 219 -2.32 5.66 9.63
N GLY A 220 -2.44 6.93 10.02
CA GLY A 220 -2.95 7.34 11.34
C GLY A 220 -2.02 7.03 12.52
N GLN A 221 -0.82 6.50 12.29
CA GLN A 221 0.21 6.30 13.31
C GLN A 221 1.32 7.36 13.18
N LYS A 222 2.08 7.57 14.28
CA LYS A 222 3.20 8.55 14.29
C LYS A 222 4.31 8.13 13.32
N ASP A 223 4.57 6.83 13.23
CA ASP A 223 5.57 6.19 12.39
C ASP A 223 5.04 5.86 10.98
N SER A 224 3.81 6.27 10.63
CA SER A 224 3.29 6.09 9.27
C SER A 224 4.19 6.82 8.25
N PRO A 225 4.39 6.25 7.05
CA PRO A 225 5.33 6.79 6.07
C PRO A 225 4.97 8.20 5.60
N VAL A 226 6.00 9.04 5.46
CA VAL A 226 5.86 10.37 4.84
C VAL A 226 6.00 10.23 3.34
N HIS A 227 5.02 10.75 2.60
CA HIS A 227 4.96 10.59 1.16
C HIS A 227 4.41 11.83 0.46
N SER A 228 4.62 11.90 -0.85
CA SER A 228 4.18 12.98 -1.73
C SER A 228 3.90 12.47 -3.13
N GLU A 229 3.07 13.19 -3.88
CA GLU A 229 3.10 13.10 -5.33
C GLU A 229 4.50 13.46 -5.89
N PRO A 230 4.94 12.83 -6.98
CA PRO A 230 6.15 13.22 -7.69
C PRO A 230 5.92 14.46 -8.58
N ASP A 231 7.01 15.11 -8.97
CA ASP A 231 6.97 16.05 -10.09
C ASP A 231 6.41 15.32 -11.32
N SER A 232 5.30 15.83 -11.86
CA SER A 232 4.59 15.25 -12.99
C SER A 232 4.58 16.22 -14.18
N THR A 233 5.49 17.18 -14.26
CA THR A 233 5.51 18.21 -15.32
C THR A 233 5.76 17.66 -16.72
N GLY A 234 6.40 16.49 -16.83
CA GLY A 234 6.81 15.90 -18.11
C GLY A 234 6.02 14.68 -18.57
N GLU A 235 5.06 14.19 -17.80
CA GLU A 235 4.44 12.89 -18.07
C GLU A 235 2.99 12.76 -17.58
N HIS A 236 2.22 11.93 -18.28
CA HIS A 236 0.92 11.47 -17.80
C HIS A 236 1.11 10.55 -16.59
N ARG A 237 0.17 10.61 -15.64
CA ARG A 237 0.22 9.75 -14.45
C ARG A 237 -1.10 9.05 -14.22
N VAL A 238 -1.06 7.75 -13.96
CA VAL A 238 -2.22 6.93 -13.55
C VAL A 238 -1.85 6.20 -12.27
N PHE A 239 -2.37 6.70 -11.16
CA PHE A 239 -2.16 6.20 -9.82
C PHE A 239 -3.39 5.42 -9.36
N VAL A 240 -3.17 4.21 -8.83
CA VAL A 240 -4.23 3.35 -8.28
C VAL A 240 -3.91 3.09 -6.82
N SER A 241 -4.93 3.16 -5.96
CA SER A 241 -4.80 2.77 -4.56
C SER A 241 -6.03 2.07 -4.03
N VAL A 242 -5.83 1.15 -3.10
CA VAL A 242 -6.90 0.45 -2.39
C VAL A 242 -6.62 0.45 -0.89
N LEU A 243 -7.67 0.68 -0.10
CA LEU A 243 -7.66 0.50 1.34
C LEU A 243 -8.72 -0.53 1.69
N TYR A 244 -8.37 -1.52 2.50
CA TYR A 244 -9.26 -2.60 2.94
C TYR A 244 -9.79 -2.37 4.35
N GLY A 245 -11.04 -2.78 4.57
CA GLY A 245 -11.67 -2.78 5.88
C GLY A 245 -12.85 -3.74 5.95
N SER A 246 -13.43 -3.83 7.14
CA SER A 246 -14.78 -4.35 7.33
C SER A 246 -15.82 -3.44 6.69
N GLU A 247 -17.04 -3.94 6.55
CA GLU A 247 -18.17 -3.13 6.08
C GLU A 247 -18.39 -1.90 6.97
N ASP A 248 -18.37 -2.07 8.29
CA ASP A 248 -18.56 -0.97 9.24
C ASP A 248 -17.48 0.11 9.10
N GLU A 249 -16.21 -0.30 9.01
CA GLU A 249 -15.08 0.62 8.81
C GLU A 249 -15.23 1.45 7.51
N ILE A 250 -15.62 0.81 6.40
CA ILE A 250 -15.81 1.52 5.13
C ILE A 250 -17.10 2.36 5.14
N ARG A 251 -18.16 1.92 5.82
CA ARG A 251 -19.38 2.74 6.03
C ARG A 251 -19.10 3.98 6.85
N ASP A 252 -18.26 3.89 7.87
CA ASP A 252 -17.83 5.05 8.65
C ASP A 252 -16.99 6.02 7.81
N MET A 253 -16.10 5.50 6.96
CA MET A 253 -15.41 6.33 5.97
C MET A 253 -16.40 7.02 5.02
N CYS A 254 -17.45 6.31 4.55
CA CYS A 254 -18.50 6.89 3.71
C CYS A 254 -19.19 8.07 4.40
N LYS A 255 -19.52 7.96 5.70
CA LYS A 255 -20.11 9.05 6.49
C LYS A 255 -19.18 10.26 6.55
N LEU A 256 -17.90 10.05 6.88
CA LEU A 256 -16.89 11.12 6.95
C LEU A 256 -16.70 11.84 5.61
N ARG A 257 -16.83 11.11 4.50
CA ARG A 257 -16.62 11.62 3.14
C ARG A 257 -17.90 12.05 2.42
N ARG A 258 -19.07 11.89 3.05
CA ARG A 258 -20.40 12.17 2.48
C ARG A 258 -20.64 11.45 1.14
N VAL A 259 -20.24 10.19 1.08
CA VAL A 259 -20.43 9.30 -0.09
C VAL A 259 -21.28 8.09 0.30
N GLN A 260 -21.79 7.37 -0.69
CA GLN A 260 -22.60 6.18 -0.45
C GLN A 260 -21.74 4.92 -0.42
N TYR A 261 -22.13 3.95 0.42
CA TYR A 261 -21.57 2.60 0.39
C TYR A 261 -22.25 1.78 -0.71
N VAL A 262 -21.45 1.12 -1.53
CA VAL A 262 -21.90 0.32 -2.67
C VAL A 262 -21.76 -1.17 -2.37
N ARG A 263 -22.78 -1.96 -2.71
CA ARG A 263 -22.67 -3.43 -2.72
C ARG A 263 -22.26 -3.87 -4.11
N SER A 264 -21.30 -4.79 -4.20
CA SER A 264 -20.72 -5.25 -5.48
C SER A 264 -21.76 -5.82 -6.44
N GLU A 265 -22.83 -6.41 -5.92
CA GLU A 265 -23.97 -6.94 -6.69
C GLU A 265 -24.80 -5.88 -7.43
N ILE A 266 -24.63 -4.59 -7.10
CA ILE A 266 -25.48 -3.47 -7.58
C ILE A 266 -24.64 -2.43 -8.34
N TRP A 267 -23.33 -2.62 -8.48
CA TRP A 267 -22.47 -1.60 -9.09
C TRP A 267 -22.40 -1.72 -10.61
N GLU A 268 -23.14 -0.87 -11.30
CA GLU A 268 -22.94 -0.55 -12.72
C GLU A 268 -22.17 0.79 -12.81
N ALA A 269 -21.09 0.80 -13.59
CA ALA A 269 -20.15 1.91 -13.69
C ALA A 269 -20.39 2.74 -14.96
#